data_AF-A0A0N1FBU0-F1
#
_entry.id   AF-A0A0N1FBU0-F1
#
_cell.length_a   1.000
_cell.length_b   1.000
_cell.length_c   1.000
_cell.angle_alpha   90.00
_cell.angle_beta   90.00
_cell.angle_gamma   90.00
#
_symmetry.space_group_name_H-M   'P 1'
#
loop_
_entity.id
_entity.type
_entity.pdbx_description
1 polymer ?
#
loop_
_entity_poly.entity_id
_entity_poly.type
_entity_poly.pdbx_seq_one_letter_code
_entity_poly.pdbx_strand_id
1 'polypeptide(L)'
;MKFFWLDHRLKVREGWCVLPGSEAPGCVTPSAVIESLPEGPRERPDISGRGFDMIGSFRTQALHAALDGMRGSADPWVLVGLMIAALNAQNVRVDGDSNTHYPQRRPSRRLVAAAGLFQDGEMALDEAVLRGAAVDVLKAVLSCEKNATNSGDWGVLVGHIVKADDHLPAMADEDFLKTLSKPGITKAIKEEGILPRNTGKEMRHALMDHVGQGIWVHPAARFQVDVAALNATFAEALAPSSGADDDDGDLAHDDETELEDDADGGELAGGPGTDDPAATDQEDDVPHGRAESPAPPSQTPEEFLRTHVEFVGFS
;
A
#
# COMPACT_ATOMS: atom_id res chain seq x y z
N MET A 1 9.28 -42.76 -14.30
CA MET A 1 8.42 -43.36 -13.26
C MET A 1 8.44 -42.42 -12.05
N LYS A 2 7.28 -42.14 -11.43
CA LYS A 2 7.14 -41.17 -10.34
C LYS A 2 7.43 -41.89 -9.02
N PHE A 3 8.28 -41.32 -8.17
CA PHE A 3 8.68 -41.91 -6.90
C PHE A 3 8.58 -40.89 -5.78
N PHE A 4 8.29 -41.39 -4.59
CA PHE A 4 8.20 -40.58 -3.38
C PHE A 4 9.27 -41.01 -2.39
N TRP A 5 9.85 -40.06 -1.68
CA TRP A 5 10.74 -40.35 -0.56
C TRP A 5 10.54 -39.33 0.57
N LEU A 6 10.93 -39.71 1.78
CA LEU A 6 10.88 -38.85 2.96
C LEU A 6 12.20 -38.10 3.10
N ASP A 7 12.13 -36.78 3.31
CA ASP A 7 13.34 -36.01 3.63
C ASP A 7 13.77 -36.21 5.10
N HIS A 8 14.90 -35.61 5.49
CA HIS A 8 15.46 -35.68 6.85
C HIS A 8 14.55 -35.09 7.95
N ARG A 9 13.44 -34.43 7.59
CA ARG A 9 12.39 -33.93 8.46
C ARG A 9 11.09 -34.72 8.32
N LEU A 10 11.16 -35.92 7.71
CA LEU A 10 10.06 -36.85 7.51
C LEU A 10 8.90 -36.28 6.68
N LYS A 11 9.18 -35.34 5.77
CA LYS A 11 8.17 -34.87 4.80
C LYS A 11 8.28 -35.63 3.49
N VAL A 12 7.14 -36.12 2.97
CA VAL A 12 7.08 -36.84 1.69
C VAL A 12 7.30 -35.83 0.56
N ARG A 13 8.28 -36.11 -0.29
CA ARG A 13 8.58 -35.39 -1.52
C ARG A 13 8.36 -36.30 -2.70
N GLU A 14 7.97 -35.72 -3.81
CA GLU A 14 7.74 -36.42 -5.07
C GLU A 14 8.80 -36.01 -6.09
N GLY A 15 9.27 -36.97 -6.88
CA GLY A 15 10.18 -36.73 -8.00
C GLY A 15 10.07 -37.78 -9.08
N TRP A 16 10.74 -37.54 -10.21
CA TRP A 16 10.72 -38.40 -11.38
C TRP A 16 12.10 -39.01 -11.61
N CYS A 17 12.19 -40.34 -11.76
CA CYS A 17 13.41 -41.00 -12.24
C CYS A 17 13.27 -41.31 -13.73
N VAL A 18 14.32 -40.96 -14.48
CA VAL A 18 14.50 -41.16 -15.93
C VAL A 18 15.65 -42.15 -16.13
N LEU A 19 15.45 -43.17 -16.98
CA LEU A 19 16.49 -44.14 -17.34
C LEU A 19 17.61 -43.46 -18.14
N PRO A 20 18.88 -43.87 -17.96
CA PRO A 20 20.01 -43.21 -18.63
C PRO A 20 19.89 -43.36 -20.15
N GLY A 21 19.89 -42.21 -20.85
CA GLY A 21 19.72 -42.12 -22.31
C GLY A 21 18.44 -41.42 -22.78
N SER A 22 17.59 -40.95 -21.86
CA SER A 22 16.47 -40.06 -22.15
C SER A 22 16.83 -38.64 -21.67
N GLU A 23 16.83 -37.67 -22.60
CA GLU A 23 17.03 -36.25 -22.32
C GLU A 23 15.80 -35.69 -21.59
N ALA A 24 15.77 -35.88 -20.28
CA ALA A 24 14.84 -35.25 -19.35
C ALA A 24 15.58 -34.98 -18.01
N PRO A 25 15.14 -33.96 -17.27
CA PRO A 25 16.00 -33.08 -16.48
C PRO A 25 16.54 -33.75 -15.22
N GLY A 26 17.82 -34.09 -15.30
CA GLY A 26 18.74 -34.41 -14.21
C GLY A 26 20.17 -34.09 -14.62
N CYS A 27 20.32 -33.21 -15.60
CA CYS A 27 21.60 -32.71 -16.07
C CYS A 27 22.11 -31.70 -15.04
N VAL A 28 23.29 -31.95 -14.48
CA VAL A 28 24.01 -30.93 -13.73
C VAL A 28 24.35 -29.82 -14.73
N THR A 29 23.61 -28.71 -14.65
CA THR A 29 23.81 -27.56 -15.53
C THR A 29 25.01 -26.73 -15.05
N PRO A 30 25.61 -25.87 -15.92
CA PRO A 30 26.76 -25.04 -15.58
C PRO A 30 26.61 -24.14 -14.35
N SER A 31 25.38 -23.90 -13.86
CA SER A 31 25.11 -23.19 -12.60
C SER A 31 25.67 -23.89 -11.36
N ALA A 32 25.83 -25.22 -11.37
CA ALA A 32 26.41 -25.94 -10.25
C ALA A 32 27.91 -25.63 -10.04
N VAL A 33 28.57 -24.98 -11.00
CA VAL A 33 29.96 -24.51 -10.89
C VAL A 33 30.03 -23.11 -10.28
N ILE A 34 29.01 -22.26 -10.49
CA ILE A 34 28.95 -20.87 -9.97
C ILE A 34 28.71 -20.86 -8.45
N GLU A 35 28.02 -21.86 -7.90
CA GLU A 35 27.69 -21.95 -6.47
C GLU A 35 28.86 -22.43 -5.57
N SER A 36 30.04 -22.68 -6.14
CA SER A 36 31.25 -23.11 -5.41
C SER A 36 32.32 -22.03 -5.25
N LEU A 37 32.03 -20.78 -5.65
CA LEU A 37 32.84 -19.62 -5.31
C LEU A 37 32.33 -19.04 -3.98
N PRO A 38 33.19 -18.80 -2.98
CA PRO A 38 32.76 -18.18 -1.74
C PRO A 38 32.17 -16.81 -2.06
N GLU A 39 30.86 -16.63 -1.81
CA GLU A 39 30.24 -15.32 -1.78
C GLU A 39 31.12 -14.43 -0.90
N GLY A 40 31.66 -13.35 -1.48
CA GLY A 40 32.44 -12.37 -0.74
C GLY A 40 31.65 -11.88 0.48
N PRO A 41 32.32 -11.40 1.54
CA PRO A 41 31.67 -11.05 2.79
C PRO A 41 30.53 -10.05 2.53
N ARG A 42 29.28 -10.42 2.85
CA ARG A 42 28.14 -9.50 2.79
C ARG A 42 28.53 -8.22 3.52
N GLU A 43 28.51 -7.10 2.80
CA GLU A 43 28.84 -5.80 3.36
C GLU A 43 27.91 -5.55 4.55
N ARG A 44 28.49 -5.26 5.72
CA ARG A 44 27.68 -5.04 6.92
C ARG A 44 26.81 -3.81 6.69
N PRO A 45 25.51 -3.85 7.02
CA PRO A 45 24.65 -2.70 6.85
C PRO A 45 25.18 -1.50 7.64
N ASP A 46 24.98 -0.29 7.10
CA ASP A 46 25.44 0.96 7.71
C ASP A 46 24.79 1.21 9.08
N ILE A 47 23.56 0.74 9.26
CA ILE A 47 22.76 0.90 10.48
C ILE A 47 22.36 -0.49 10.98
N SER A 48 22.53 -0.72 12.28
CA SER A 48 22.07 -1.95 12.92
C SER A 48 20.54 -2.05 12.97
N GLY A 49 20.00 -3.25 13.22
CA GLY A 49 18.54 -3.44 13.41
C GLY A 49 17.95 -2.53 14.49
N ARG A 50 18.64 -2.40 15.64
CA ARG A 50 18.26 -1.46 16.71
C ARG A 50 18.21 -0.02 16.21
N GLY A 51 19.16 0.39 15.35
CA GLY A 51 19.16 1.74 14.78
C GLY A 51 17.93 1.99 13.91
N PHE A 52 17.53 1.01 13.09
CA PHE A 52 16.27 1.10 12.33
C PHE A 52 15.03 1.12 13.23
N ASP A 53 15.01 0.38 14.33
CA ASP A 53 13.91 0.44 15.29
C ASP A 53 13.80 1.83 15.96
N MET A 54 14.94 2.43 16.33
CA MET A 54 15.00 3.81 16.83
C MET A 54 14.47 4.81 15.79
N ILE A 55 14.90 4.70 14.54
CA ILE A 55 14.41 5.55 13.44
C ILE A 55 12.90 5.42 13.27
N GLY A 56 12.36 4.20 13.31
CA GLY A 56 10.92 3.98 13.22
C GLY A 56 10.14 4.66 14.35
N SER A 57 10.65 4.61 15.58
CA SER A 57 10.03 5.28 16.72
C SER A 57 10.14 6.81 16.62
N PHE A 58 11.31 7.34 16.24
CA PHE A 58 11.51 8.78 16.04
C PHE A 58 10.59 9.34 14.96
N ARG A 59 10.47 8.65 13.82
CA ARG A 59 9.51 9.00 12.77
C ARG A 59 8.09 8.96 13.29
N THR A 60 7.69 7.92 14.00
CA THR A 60 6.31 7.80 14.50
C THR A 60 5.96 8.94 15.46
N GLN A 61 6.88 9.28 16.38
CA GLN A 61 6.69 10.40 17.30
C GLN A 61 6.62 11.74 16.56
N ALA A 62 7.51 11.98 15.60
CA ALA A 62 7.55 13.19 14.81
C ALA A 62 6.28 13.36 13.94
N LEU A 63 5.83 12.27 13.31
CA LEU A 63 4.56 12.21 12.57
C LEU A 63 3.38 12.55 13.48
N HIS A 64 3.32 11.96 14.67
CA HIS A 64 2.23 12.20 15.63
C HIS A 64 2.22 13.64 16.13
N ALA A 65 3.40 14.23 16.36
CA ALA A 65 3.54 15.63 16.76
C ALA A 65 3.08 16.59 15.64
N ALA A 66 3.47 16.32 14.39
CA ALA A 66 3.02 17.09 13.23
C ALA A 66 1.50 17.03 13.06
N LEU A 67 0.91 15.83 13.20
CA LEU A 67 -0.53 15.62 13.16
C LEU A 67 -1.27 16.34 14.31
N ASP A 68 -0.71 16.39 15.52
CA ASP A 68 -1.32 17.17 16.61
C ASP A 68 -1.32 18.68 16.30
N GLY A 69 -0.29 19.18 15.62
CA GLY A 69 -0.24 20.58 15.15
C GLY A 69 -1.38 20.94 14.17
N MET A 70 -1.91 19.95 13.45
CA MET A 70 -2.99 20.14 12.48
C MET A 70 -4.37 20.40 13.10
N ARG A 71 -4.59 20.04 14.38
CA ARG A 71 -5.94 20.09 15.00
C ARG A 71 -6.62 21.46 14.92
N GLY A 72 -5.84 22.54 15.01
CA GLY A 72 -6.39 23.90 15.09
C GLY A 72 -6.67 24.57 13.74
N SER A 73 -6.03 24.14 12.64
CA SER A 73 -6.02 24.91 11.39
C SER A 73 -5.90 24.10 10.11
N ALA A 74 -5.97 22.76 10.19
CA ALA A 74 -5.85 21.95 8.99
C ALA A 74 -6.98 22.20 8.01
N ASP A 75 -6.60 22.30 6.74
CA ASP A 75 -7.52 22.28 5.62
C ASP A 75 -8.29 20.94 5.62
N PRO A 76 -9.63 20.97 5.62
CA PRO A 76 -10.45 19.76 5.54
C PRO A 76 -10.07 18.83 4.39
N TRP A 77 -9.69 19.37 3.22
CA TRP A 77 -9.30 18.55 2.06
C TRP A 77 -7.99 17.82 2.25
N VAL A 78 -7.04 18.44 2.98
CA VAL A 78 -5.80 17.77 3.37
C VAL A 78 -6.13 16.61 4.29
N LEU A 79 -6.97 16.81 5.31
CA LEU A 79 -7.38 15.72 6.22
C LEU A 79 -8.06 14.57 5.50
N VAL A 80 -8.94 14.86 4.53
CA VAL A 80 -9.58 13.83 3.68
C VAL A 80 -8.51 13.06 2.90
N GLY A 81 -7.57 13.74 2.25
CA GLY A 81 -6.46 13.10 1.54
C GLY A 81 -5.60 12.21 2.45
N LEU A 82 -5.27 12.68 3.66
CA LEU A 82 -4.53 11.89 4.64
C LEU A 82 -5.32 10.65 5.10
N MET A 83 -6.64 10.77 5.22
CA MET A 83 -7.50 9.65 5.59
C MET A 83 -7.55 8.58 4.50
N ILE A 84 -7.61 8.98 3.23
CA ILE A 84 -7.53 8.06 2.09
C ILE A 84 -6.18 7.32 2.10
N ALA A 85 -5.08 8.03 2.34
CA ALA A 85 -3.75 7.42 2.51
C ALA A 85 -3.72 6.41 3.66
N ALA A 86 -4.31 6.75 4.81
CA ALA A 86 -4.38 5.87 5.97
C ALA A 86 -5.24 4.61 5.70
N LEU A 87 -6.32 4.71 4.93
CA LEU A 87 -7.16 3.57 4.56
C LEU A 87 -6.46 2.63 3.56
N ASN A 88 -5.59 3.15 2.70
CA ASN A 88 -4.77 2.35 1.79
C ASN A 88 -3.59 1.66 2.47
N ALA A 89 -3.28 2.03 3.71
CA ALA A 89 -2.24 1.37 4.46
C ALA A 89 -2.64 -0.08 4.77
N GLN A 90 -1.74 -1.03 4.53
CA GLN A 90 -1.97 -2.48 4.61
C GLN A 90 -2.29 -2.99 6.03
N ASN A 91 -2.51 -2.09 6.98
CA ASN A 91 -2.81 -2.34 8.37
C ASN A 91 -4.26 -2.07 8.75
N VAL A 92 -5.03 -1.50 7.83
CA VAL A 92 -6.46 -1.27 8.01
C VAL A 92 -7.21 -2.36 7.27
N ARG A 93 -8.08 -3.06 8.00
CA ARG A 93 -9.07 -3.96 7.44
C ARG A 93 -10.44 -3.45 7.86
N VAL A 94 -11.30 -3.19 6.88
CA VAL A 94 -12.71 -2.85 7.09
C VAL A 94 -13.48 -4.08 6.68
N ASP A 95 -13.82 -4.93 7.65
CA ASP A 95 -14.60 -6.14 7.40
C ASP A 95 -16.09 -5.76 7.27
N GLY A 96 -16.76 -6.34 6.28
CA GLY A 96 -18.22 -6.35 6.19
C GLY A 96 -18.84 -7.40 7.12
N ASP A 97 -20.13 -7.62 6.96
CA ASP A 97 -21.03 -8.39 7.82
C ASP A 97 -20.61 -9.87 8.04
N SER A 98 -19.58 -10.37 7.36
CA SER A 98 -19.00 -11.70 7.54
C SER A 98 -18.03 -11.74 8.74
N ASN A 99 -18.65 -11.74 9.92
CA ASN A 99 -18.06 -11.82 11.25
C ASN A 99 -16.92 -12.87 11.38
N THR A 100 -15.69 -12.40 11.60
CA THR A 100 -14.71 -13.14 12.40
C THR A 100 -14.52 -12.39 13.71
N HIS A 101 -15.10 -12.94 14.79
CA HIS A 101 -15.13 -12.33 16.11
C HIS A 101 -13.71 -12.17 16.69
N TYR A 102 -13.20 -10.94 16.75
CA TYR A 102 -12.01 -10.62 17.53
C TYR A 102 -12.40 -10.21 18.95
N PRO A 103 -11.89 -10.88 20.00
CA PRO A 103 -12.13 -10.46 21.38
C PRO A 103 -11.31 -9.20 21.70
N GLN A 104 -11.86 -8.01 21.51
CA GLN A 104 -11.19 -6.76 21.89
C GLN A 104 -11.44 -6.44 23.38
N ARG A 105 -10.39 -6.52 24.20
CA ARG A 105 -10.39 -6.14 25.63
C ARG A 105 -10.18 -4.64 25.89
N ARG A 106 -10.08 -3.78 24.86
CA ARG A 106 -10.03 -2.31 24.97
C ARG A 106 -10.70 -1.67 23.75
N PRO A 107 -11.44 -0.55 23.90
CA PRO A 107 -11.99 0.16 22.76
C PRO A 107 -10.87 0.70 21.86
N SER A 108 -10.98 0.51 20.55
CA SER A 108 -10.02 1.07 19.60
C SER A 108 -10.09 2.60 19.61
N ARG A 109 -8.98 3.30 19.29
CA ARG A 109 -9.01 4.78 19.18
C ARG A 109 -10.03 5.26 18.14
N ARG A 110 -10.28 4.48 17.09
CA ARG A 110 -11.34 4.75 16.10
C ARG A 110 -12.73 4.74 16.72
N LEU A 111 -13.00 3.74 17.57
CA LEU A 111 -14.26 3.65 18.30
C LEU A 111 -14.41 4.80 19.30
N VAL A 112 -13.33 5.19 20.00
CA VAL A 112 -13.34 6.35 20.91
C VAL A 112 -13.63 7.65 20.15
N ALA A 113 -12.97 7.86 19.01
CA ALA A 113 -13.21 9.03 18.16
C ALA A 113 -14.65 9.05 17.64
N ALA A 114 -15.17 7.91 17.17
CA ALA A 114 -16.56 7.78 16.74
C ALA A 114 -17.55 8.06 17.87
N ALA A 115 -17.35 7.51 19.07
CA ALA A 115 -18.22 7.76 20.21
C ALA A 115 -18.20 9.24 20.68
N GLY A 116 -17.08 9.94 20.49
CA GLY A 116 -16.99 11.37 20.75
C GLY A 116 -17.71 12.21 19.70
N LEU A 117 -17.74 11.74 18.44
CA LEU A 117 -18.30 12.47 17.31
C LEU A 117 -19.80 12.22 17.11
N PHE A 118 -20.27 10.99 17.38
CA PHE A 118 -21.65 10.57 17.22
C PHE A 118 -22.29 10.39 18.60
N GLN A 119 -23.04 11.40 19.05
CA GLN A 119 -23.69 11.42 20.35
C GLN A 119 -25.20 11.42 20.17
N ASP A 120 -25.91 10.57 20.93
CA ASP A 120 -27.38 10.46 20.90
C ASP A 120 -27.99 10.23 19.51
N GLY A 121 -27.23 9.65 18.58
CA GLY A 121 -27.65 9.40 17.19
C GLY A 121 -27.42 10.58 16.24
N GLU A 122 -26.87 11.68 16.72
CA GLU A 122 -26.51 12.85 15.91
C GLU A 122 -24.98 12.96 15.75
N MET A 123 -24.55 13.57 14.64
CA MET A 123 -23.14 13.83 14.37
C MET A 123 -22.78 15.26 14.80
N ALA A 124 -21.70 15.41 15.57
CA ALA A 124 -21.16 16.73 15.88
C ALA A 124 -20.59 17.37 14.61
N LEU A 125 -21.16 18.52 14.23
CA LEU A 125 -20.73 19.33 13.08
C LEU A 125 -19.69 20.40 13.45
N ASP A 126 -19.20 20.40 14.69
CA ASP A 126 -18.13 21.29 15.11
C ASP A 126 -16.83 20.91 14.40
N GLU A 127 -16.26 21.87 13.68
CA GLU A 127 -15.09 21.64 12.84
C GLU A 127 -13.86 21.24 13.67
N ALA A 128 -13.68 21.82 14.86
CA ALA A 128 -12.54 21.50 15.71
C ALA A 128 -12.65 20.06 16.27
N VAL A 129 -13.86 19.63 16.62
CA VAL A 129 -14.14 18.25 17.04
C VAL A 129 -13.88 17.26 15.90
N LEU A 130 -14.37 17.55 14.70
CA LEU A 130 -14.14 16.72 13.50
C LEU A 130 -12.65 16.58 13.17
N ARG A 131 -11.92 17.70 13.13
CA ARG A 131 -10.47 17.70 12.88
C ARG A 131 -9.72 16.91 13.96
N GLY A 132 -10.08 17.11 15.23
CA GLY A 132 -9.49 16.39 16.35
C GLY A 132 -9.69 14.89 16.23
N ALA A 133 -10.91 14.45 15.97
CA ALA A 133 -11.25 13.04 15.76
C ALA A 133 -10.50 12.43 14.57
N ALA A 134 -10.42 13.14 13.45
CA ALA A 134 -9.67 12.70 12.27
C ALA A 134 -8.17 12.52 12.59
N VAL A 135 -7.55 13.49 13.27
CA VAL A 135 -6.15 13.40 13.73
C VAL A 135 -5.93 12.21 14.65
N ASP A 136 -6.86 11.94 15.59
CA ASP A 136 -6.76 10.80 16.49
C ASP A 136 -6.82 9.44 15.75
N VAL A 137 -7.65 9.35 14.71
CA VAL A 137 -7.71 8.17 13.85
C VAL A 137 -6.42 8.03 13.02
N LEU A 138 -5.93 9.10 12.39
CA LEU A 138 -4.68 9.08 11.64
C LEU A 138 -3.52 8.59 12.49
N LYS A 139 -3.38 9.09 13.72
CA LYS A 139 -2.34 8.65 14.68
C LYS A 139 -2.50 7.19 15.11
N ALA A 140 -3.72 6.66 15.10
CA ALA A 140 -3.98 5.26 15.44
C ALA A 140 -3.63 4.29 14.31
N VAL A 141 -3.71 4.76 13.07
CA VAL A 141 -3.48 3.95 11.86
C VAL A 141 -2.03 4.06 11.39
N LEU A 142 -1.47 5.26 11.37
CA LEU A 142 -0.16 5.52 10.78
C LEU A 142 0.95 5.38 11.83
N SER A 143 1.85 4.44 11.55
CA SER A 143 3.10 4.22 12.27
C SER A 143 4.24 3.92 11.28
N CYS A 144 5.44 4.36 11.64
CA CYS A 144 6.69 4.06 10.94
C CYS A 144 7.52 2.97 11.65
N GLU A 145 6.97 2.35 12.70
CA GLU A 145 7.64 1.27 13.43
C GLU A 145 7.56 -0.05 12.68
N LYS A 146 8.67 -0.80 12.67
CA LYS A 146 8.90 -2.01 11.85
C LYS A 146 7.92 -3.17 12.12
N ASN A 147 7.14 -3.13 13.20
CA ASN A 147 6.21 -4.20 13.60
C ASN A 147 4.85 -3.70 14.14
N ALA A 148 4.56 -2.40 14.06
CA ALA A 148 3.34 -1.87 14.70
C ALA A 148 2.08 -2.17 13.89
N THR A 149 2.15 -1.98 12.57
CA THR A 149 0.94 -1.99 11.75
C THR A 149 1.17 -2.46 10.31
N ASN A 150 2.35 -2.27 9.69
CA ASN A 150 2.58 -2.43 8.24
C ASN A 150 2.10 -1.22 7.39
N SER A 151 1.96 -0.04 8.02
CA SER A 151 1.65 1.23 7.35
C SER A 151 2.89 2.01 6.88
N GLY A 152 4.08 1.43 6.96
CA GLY A 152 5.36 2.16 6.95
C GLY A 152 5.51 3.18 5.81
N ASP A 153 5.28 2.76 4.57
CA ASP A 153 5.45 3.64 3.39
C ASP A 153 4.43 4.78 3.36
N TRP A 154 3.17 4.48 3.71
CA TRP A 154 2.13 5.50 3.87
C TRP A 154 2.41 6.44 5.04
N GLY A 155 2.99 5.94 6.13
CA GLY A 155 3.47 6.76 7.24
C GLY A 155 4.58 7.72 6.82
N VAL A 156 5.50 7.27 5.96
CA VAL A 156 6.55 8.13 5.38
C VAL A 156 5.95 9.18 4.44
N LEU A 157 5.02 8.79 3.56
CA LEU A 157 4.35 9.71 2.65
C LEU A 157 3.56 10.79 3.38
N VAL A 158 2.73 10.39 4.35
CA VAL A 158 1.95 11.34 5.16
C VAL A 158 2.89 12.25 5.94
N GLY A 159 3.95 11.71 6.53
CA GLY A 159 4.95 12.50 7.25
C GLY A 159 5.63 13.55 6.36
N HIS A 160 5.90 13.23 5.09
CA HIS A 160 6.41 14.20 4.12
C HIS A 160 5.40 15.33 3.87
N ILE A 161 4.12 15.00 3.65
CA ILE A 161 3.05 15.98 3.39
C ILE A 161 2.86 16.93 4.58
N VAL A 162 2.87 16.41 5.81
CA VAL A 162 2.67 17.20 7.03
C VAL A 162 3.97 17.83 7.56
N LYS A 163 5.09 17.71 6.83
CA LYS A 163 6.42 18.22 7.23
C LYS A 163 6.87 17.71 8.60
N ALA A 164 6.68 16.42 8.85
CA ALA A 164 7.08 15.78 10.10
C ALA A 164 8.60 15.83 10.36
N ASP A 165 9.43 16.12 9.36
CA ASP A 165 10.87 16.36 9.54
C ASP A 165 11.18 17.46 10.56
N ASP A 166 10.33 18.49 10.67
CA ASP A 166 10.50 19.61 11.61
C ASP A 166 10.37 19.17 13.08
N HIS A 167 9.81 17.96 13.31
CA HIS A 167 9.59 17.39 14.63
C HIS A 167 10.55 16.23 14.95
N LEU A 168 11.53 15.93 14.09
CA LEU A 168 12.50 14.87 14.35
C LEU A 168 13.46 15.27 15.49
N PRO A 169 13.79 14.34 16.41
CA PRO A 169 14.74 14.62 17.46
C PRO A 169 16.17 14.73 16.90
N ALA A 170 17.05 15.40 17.63
CA ALA A 170 18.48 15.35 17.36
C ALA A 170 19.01 13.91 17.57
N MET A 171 19.83 13.44 16.63
CA MET A 171 20.38 12.08 16.59
C MET A 171 21.91 12.07 16.75
N ALA A 172 22.52 13.23 17.00
CA ALA A 172 23.94 13.35 17.32
C ALA A 172 24.18 13.05 18.82
N ASP A 173 23.72 11.89 19.26
CA ASP A 173 23.88 11.40 20.62
C ASP A 173 24.58 10.04 20.63
N GLU A 174 25.20 9.71 21.76
CA GLU A 174 25.94 8.46 21.89
C GLU A 174 25.07 7.21 21.68
N ASP A 175 23.78 7.25 22.00
CA ASP A 175 22.92 6.07 21.93
C ASP A 175 22.54 5.76 20.48
N PHE A 176 22.15 6.76 19.70
CA PHE A 176 21.90 6.57 18.27
C PHE A 176 23.19 6.27 17.51
N LEU A 177 24.26 7.05 17.71
CA LEU A 177 25.49 6.91 16.94
C LEU A 177 26.20 5.56 17.16
N LYS A 178 26.02 4.90 18.32
CA LYS A 178 26.49 3.52 18.54
C LYS A 178 25.84 2.49 17.64
N THR A 179 24.66 2.80 17.09
CA THR A 179 23.93 1.88 16.19
C THR A 179 24.47 1.89 14.78
N LEU A 180 25.28 2.89 14.42
CA LEU A 180 25.97 3.00 13.13
C LEU A 180 27.21 2.10 13.11
N SER A 181 27.39 1.38 12.01
CA SER A 181 28.61 0.62 11.76
C SER A 181 29.78 1.59 11.46
N LYS A 182 31.02 1.07 11.45
CA LYS A 182 32.19 1.88 11.08
C LYS A 182 32.02 2.56 9.69
N PRO A 183 31.57 1.87 8.63
CA PRO A 183 31.30 2.56 7.35
C PRO A 183 30.17 3.59 7.47
N GLY A 184 29.09 3.28 8.19
CA GLY A 184 27.97 4.21 8.41
C GLY A 184 28.38 5.54 9.05
N ILE A 185 29.13 5.52 10.17
CA ILE A 185 29.61 6.76 10.80
C ILE A 185 30.64 7.50 9.93
N THR A 186 31.45 6.77 9.16
CA THR A 186 32.43 7.37 8.25
C THR A 186 31.72 8.16 7.14
N LYS A 187 30.63 7.61 6.61
CA LYS A 187 29.78 8.28 5.62
C LYS A 187 29.16 9.55 6.19
N ALA A 188 28.55 9.47 7.38
CA ALA A 188 27.95 10.62 8.06
C ALA A 188 28.97 11.77 8.27
N ILE A 189 30.17 11.46 8.76
CA ILE A 189 31.24 12.45 8.96
C ILE A 189 31.69 13.09 7.66
N LYS A 190 31.77 12.31 6.59
CA LYS A 190 32.15 12.81 5.26
C LYS A 190 31.07 13.75 4.69
N GLU A 191 29.79 13.42 4.88
CA GLU A 191 28.66 14.26 4.47
C GLU A 191 28.65 15.61 5.22
N GLU A 192 29.01 15.62 6.51
CA GLU A 192 29.17 16.85 7.29
C GLU A 192 30.51 17.58 7.04
N GLY A 193 31.36 17.07 6.14
CA GLY A 193 32.66 17.69 5.83
C GLY A 193 33.71 17.59 6.96
N ILE A 194 33.51 16.69 7.92
CA ILE A 194 34.43 16.45 9.04
C ILE A 194 35.58 15.54 8.58
N LEU A 195 36.80 15.79 9.04
CA LEU A 195 37.94 14.92 8.72
C LEU A 195 37.77 13.51 9.32
N PRO A 196 37.92 12.42 8.52
CA PRO A 196 37.85 11.07 9.03
C PRO A 196 38.89 10.80 10.12
N ARG A 197 38.48 10.08 11.17
CA ARG A 197 39.35 9.67 12.28
C ARG A 197 39.56 8.14 12.27
N ASN A 198 40.57 7.67 12.99
CA ASN A 198 41.03 6.29 12.88
C ASN A 198 40.03 5.29 13.52
N THR A 199 39.34 5.72 14.58
CA THR A 199 38.38 4.89 15.30
C THR A 199 36.93 5.38 15.17
N GLY A 200 35.99 4.44 15.21
CA GLY A 200 34.56 4.76 15.23
C GLY A 200 34.14 5.59 16.45
N LYS A 201 34.83 5.46 17.59
CA LYS A 201 34.54 6.26 18.78
C LYS A 201 34.94 7.72 18.60
N GLU A 202 36.15 7.97 18.09
CA GLU A 202 36.61 9.35 17.84
C GLU A 202 35.76 10.04 16.77
N MET A 203 35.32 9.28 15.77
CA MET A 203 34.39 9.72 14.74
C MET A 203 33.05 10.16 15.34
N ARG A 204 32.43 9.34 16.19
CA ARG A 204 31.17 9.71 16.87
C ARG A 204 31.33 10.98 17.72
N HIS A 205 32.40 11.09 18.50
CA HIS A 205 32.70 12.33 19.22
C HIS A 205 32.91 13.53 18.30
N ALA A 206 33.60 13.36 17.17
CA ALA A 206 33.80 14.45 16.20
C ALA A 206 32.47 15.01 15.69
N LEU A 207 31.53 14.12 15.39
CA LEU A 207 30.20 14.49 14.93
C LEU A 207 29.41 15.21 16.03
N MET A 208 29.41 14.69 17.26
CA MET A 208 28.75 15.33 18.40
C MET A 208 29.34 16.71 18.70
N ASP A 209 30.67 16.86 18.67
CA ASP A 209 31.36 18.12 18.88
C ASP A 209 31.07 19.14 17.77
N HIS A 210 31.00 18.67 16.51
CA HIS A 210 30.67 19.51 15.36
C HIS A 210 29.24 20.05 15.43
N VAL A 211 28.29 19.18 15.78
CA VAL A 211 26.86 19.55 15.91
C VAL A 211 26.64 20.44 17.13
N GLY A 212 27.32 20.16 18.25
CA GLY A 212 27.22 20.94 19.47
C GLY A 212 25.79 20.98 20.02
N GLN A 213 25.17 22.15 20.02
CA GLN A 213 23.77 22.36 20.43
C GLN A 213 22.77 22.35 19.26
N GLY A 214 23.25 22.10 18.03
CA GLY A 214 22.43 22.00 16.84
C GLY A 214 21.62 20.71 16.76
N ILE A 215 20.75 20.64 15.74
CA ILE A 215 19.98 19.44 15.43
C ILE A 215 20.64 18.76 14.24
N TRP A 216 21.12 17.54 14.45
CA TRP A 216 21.56 16.68 13.37
C TRP A 216 20.60 15.49 13.27
N VAL A 217 20.12 15.23 12.05
CA VAL A 217 19.18 14.15 11.74
C VAL A 217 19.80 13.28 10.67
N HIS A 218 19.94 11.99 10.97
CA HIS A 218 20.48 11.03 10.02
C HIS A 218 19.59 10.95 8.75
N PRO A 219 20.15 10.94 7.53
CA PRO A 219 19.35 10.96 6.28
C PRO A 219 18.29 9.86 6.21
N ALA A 220 18.63 8.65 6.66
CA ALA A 220 17.70 7.51 6.69
C ALA A 220 16.49 7.69 7.63
N ALA A 221 16.47 8.72 8.49
CA ALA A 221 15.33 9.01 9.36
C ALA A 221 14.39 10.08 8.79
N ARG A 222 14.80 10.82 7.77
CA ARG A 222 13.99 11.89 7.18
C ARG A 222 12.78 11.34 6.44
N PHE A 223 11.71 12.11 6.36
CA PHE A 223 10.50 11.78 5.59
C PHE A 223 10.70 12.09 4.12
N GLN A 224 11.63 11.38 3.48
CA GLN A 224 11.90 11.51 2.05
C GLN A 224 11.05 10.50 1.27
N VAL A 225 10.34 11.02 0.28
CA VAL A 225 9.55 10.22 -0.67
C VAL A 225 10.20 10.33 -2.04
N ASP A 226 10.55 9.19 -2.63
CA ASP A 226 10.91 9.13 -4.04
C ASP A 226 9.62 9.13 -4.87
N VAL A 227 9.29 10.30 -5.43
CA VAL A 227 8.08 10.51 -6.23
C VAL A 227 8.06 9.63 -7.48
N ALA A 228 9.23 9.36 -8.08
CA ALA A 228 9.29 8.52 -9.27
C ALA A 228 9.00 7.06 -8.90
N ALA A 229 9.60 6.56 -7.82
CA ALA A 229 9.31 5.23 -7.32
C ALA A 229 7.84 5.07 -6.89
N LEU A 230 7.28 6.07 -6.20
CA LEU A 230 5.87 6.07 -5.78
C LEU A 230 4.91 6.07 -6.98
N ASN A 231 5.20 6.86 -8.02
CA ASN A 231 4.37 6.85 -9.22
C ASN A 231 4.48 5.51 -9.97
N ALA A 232 5.66 4.88 -9.97
CA ALA A 232 5.84 3.55 -10.56
C ALA A 232 5.03 2.49 -9.81
N THR A 233 5.00 2.51 -8.48
CA THR A 233 4.18 1.55 -7.70
C THR A 233 2.69 1.76 -7.93
N PHE A 234 2.22 3.00 -8.07
CA PHE A 234 0.83 3.26 -8.47
C PHE A 234 0.52 2.76 -9.88
N ALA A 235 1.43 2.99 -10.84
CA ALA A 235 1.24 2.53 -12.21
C ALA A 235 1.18 0.99 -12.29
N GLU A 236 2.02 0.30 -11.52
CA GLU A 236 2.01 -1.16 -11.41
C GLU A 236 0.71 -1.67 -10.78
N ALA A 237 0.28 -1.07 -9.66
CA ALA A 237 -0.93 -1.50 -8.96
C ALA A 237 -2.23 -1.23 -9.74
N LEU A 238 -2.24 -0.22 -10.61
CA LEU A 238 -3.38 0.15 -11.45
C LEU A 238 -3.34 -0.49 -12.84
N ALA A 239 -2.26 -1.20 -13.20
CA ALA A 239 -2.18 -1.89 -14.47
C ALA A 239 -3.26 -2.98 -14.52
N PRO A 240 -4.03 -3.09 -15.63
CA PRO A 240 -4.97 -4.18 -15.78
C PRO A 240 -4.21 -5.51 -15.72
N SER A 241 -4.73 -6.47 -14.95
CA SER A 241 -4.20 -7.83 -14.97
C SER A 241 -4.23 -8.30 -16.42
N SER A 242 -3.05 -8.50 -17.02
CA SER A 242 -2.95 -9.10 -18.35
C SER A 242 -3.43 -10.54 -18.22
N GLY A 243 -4.70 -10.76 -18.59
CA GLY A 243 -5.35 -12.05 -18.56
C GLY A 243 -4.52 -13.08 -19.31
N ALA A 244 -4.04 -14.06 -18.56
CA ALA A 244 -3.60 -15.34 -19.08
C ALA A 244 -4.33 -16.39 -18.25
N ASP A 245 -5.12 -17.20 -18.98
CA ASP A 245 -5.89 -18.38 -18.58
C ASP A 245 -7.32 -18.12 -18.07
N ASP A 246 -8.19 -17.72 -19.00
CA ASP A 246 -9.52 -18.35 -19.11
C ASP A 246 -9.31 -19.82 -19.52
N ASP A 247 -8.98 -20.69 -18.56
CA ASP A 247 -9.30 -22.12 -18.66
C ASP A 247 -10.46 -22.36 -17.70
N ASP A 248 -11.66 -22.04 -18.18
CA ASP A 248 -12.92 -22.47 -17.57
C ASP A 248 -13.02 -24.00 -17.65
N GLY A 249 -12.31 -24.65 -16.73
CA GLY A 249 -12.48 -26.05 -16.40
C GLY A 249 -13.78 -26.25 -15.64
N ASP A 250 -14.86 -26.43 -16.41
CA ASP A 250 -16.01 -27.30 -16.14
C ASP A 250 -16.17 -27.74 -14.67
N LEU A 251 -16.81 -26.89 -13.86
CA LEU A 251 -17.47 -27.33 -12.64
C LEU A 251 -18.95 -27.52 -12.97
N ALA A 252 -19.24 -28.72 -13.48
CA ALA A 252 -20.58 -29.29 -13.49
C ALA A 252 -21.27 -28.98 -12.15
N HIS A 253 -22.32 -28.18 -12.26
CA HIS A 253 -23.24 -27.87 -11.18
C HIS A 253 -23.98 -29.17 -10.86
N ASP A 254 -23.55 -29.87 -9.81
CA ASP A 254 -24.30 -31.00 -9.27
C ASP A 254 -25.52 -30.42 -8.53
N ASP A 255 -26.68 -30.82 -9.04
CA ASP A 255 -28.00 -30.38 -8.68
C ASP A 255 -28.58 -31.40 -7.70
N GLU A 256 -28.61 -31.08 -6.40
CA GLU A 256 -29.48 -31.78 -5.45
C GLU A 256 -30.09 -30.76 -4.47
N THR A 257 -31.12 -30.05 -4.95
CA THR A 257 -32.13 -29.44 -4.08
C THR A 257 -33.21 -30.46 -3.74
N GLU A 258 -33.19 -31.01 -2.53
CA GLU A 258 -34.40 -31.52 -1.87
C GLU A 258 -34.76 -30.57 -0.74
N LEU A 259 -35.84 -29.80 -0.90
CA LEU A 259 -36.81 -29.49 0.17
C LEU A 259 -38.15 -29.11 -0.48
N GLU A 260 -39.10 -30.03 -0.42
CA GLU A 260 -40.54 -29.78 -0.51
C GLU A 260 -40.98 -28.86 0.65
N ASP A 261 -41.82 -27.85 0.41
CA ASP A 261 -43.27 -27.97 0.64
C ASP A 261 -44.01 -26.63 0.43
N ASP A 262 -45.18 -26.75 -0.20
CA ASP A 262 -46.41 -25.95 -0.16
C ASP A 262 -46.39 -24.39 -0.23
N ALA A 263 -46.96 -23.84 -1.32
CA ALA A 263 -48.40 -23.56 -1.34
C ALA A 263 -48.86 -22.75 -2.58
N ASP A 264 -49.98 -23.24 -3.10
CA ASP A 264 -51.08 -22.54 -3.79
C ASP A 264 -50.97 -22.25 -5.29
N GLY A 265 -52.02 -22.67 -6.00
CA GLY A 265 -52.06 -22.79 -7.44
C GLY A 265 -53.19 -22.03 -8.10
N GLY A 266 -53.00 -21.84 -9.42
CA GLY A 266 -54.03 -21.60 -10.42
C GLY A 266 -54.64 -20.20 -10.46
N GLU A 267 -55.09 -19.64 -11.58
CA GLU A 267 -55.10 -20.08 -12.97
C GLU A 267 -55.63 -18.87 -13.81
N LEU A 268 -55.04 -18.67 -15.00
CA LEU A 268 -55.55 -18.05 -16.24
C LEU A 268 -55.99 -16.57 -16.37
N ALA A 269 -55.25 -15.92 -17.28
CA ALA A 269 -55.70 -15.32 -18.55
C ALA A 269 -56.37 -13.93 -18.60
N GLY A 270 -55.79 -13.08 -19.47
CA GLY A 270 -56.47 -11.94 -20.10
C GLY A 270 -55.53 -10.83 -20.59
N GLY A 271 -54.99 -10.94 -21.81
CA GLY A 271 -54.61 -9.78 -22.63
C GLY A 271 -55.88 -9.08 -23.20
N PRO A 272 -55.81 -8.11 -24.15
CA PRO A 272 -54.69 -7.79 -25.06
C PRO A 272 -54.50 -6.29 -25.40
N GLY A 273 -53.57 -5.98 -26.33
CA GLY A 273 -53.64 -4.83 -27.25
C GLY A 273 -52.34 -4.02 -27.40
N THR A 274 -51.53 -4.22 -28.46
CA THR A 274 -51.59 -3.58 -29.82
C THR A 274 -50.93 -2.18 -29.81
N ASP A 275 -49.96 -1.77 -30.64
CA ASP A 275 -49.58 -2.14 -32.01
C ASP A 275 -48.10 -1.74 -32.32
N ASP A 276 -47.54 -2.53 -33.25
CA ASP A 276 -46.34 -2.40 -34.11
C ASP A 276 -46.39 -1.12 -35.03
N PRO A 277 -45.45 -0.81 -35.97
CA PRO A 277 -44.49 -1.70 -36.64
C PRO A 277 -43.07 -1.20 -36.91
N ALA A 278 -42.20 -2.18 -37.15
CA ALA A 278 -40.95 -2.07 -37.90
C ALA A 278 -41.16 -2.05 -39.43
N ALA A 279 -40.19 -1.47 -40.16
CA ALA A 279 -39.86 -1.74 -41.57
C ALA A 279 -38.37 -1.37 -41.77
N THR A 280 -37.43 -2.33 -41.77
CA THR A 280 -36.88 -3.10 -42.91
C THR A 280 -36.21 -2.25 -43.99
N ASP A 281 -34.88 -2.39 -44.14
CA ASP A 281 -34.24 -3.09 -45.28
C ASP A 281 -32.73 -2.77 -45.47
N GLN A 282 -31.96 -3.87 -45.53
CA GLN A 282 -30.83 -4.22 -46.42
C GLN A 282 -29.66 -3.25 -46.60
N GLU A 283 -28.44 -3.63 -46.16
CA GLU A 283 -27.41 -4.43 -46.87
C GLU A 283 -26.84 -3.71 -48.10
N ASP A 284 -25.58 -3.26 -48.02
CA ASP A 284 -24.54 -3.59 -49.01
C ASP A 284 -23.15 -2.99 -48.67
N ASP A 285 -22.19 -3.91 -48.61
CA ASP A 285 -20.84 -3.90 -49.18
C ASP A 285 -19.70 -2.97 -48.67
N VAL A 286 -18.52 -3.60 -48.51
CA VAL A 286 -17.25 -3.10 -47.95
C VAL A 286 -16.27 -2.86 -49.11
N PRO A 287 -15.44 -1.79 -49.16
CA PRO A 287 -14.01 -2.01 -48.87
C PRO A 287 -13.20 -0.82 -48.30
N HIS A 288 -12.12 -1.22 -47.62
CA HIS A 288 -11.04 -0.44 -47.03
C HIS A 288 -10.57 0.83 -47.77
N GLY A 289 -10.43 1.91 -46.98
CA GLY A 289 -9.59 3.06 -47.30
C GLY A 289 -8.95 3.63 -46.04
N ARG A 290 -7.67 3.31 -45.80
CA ARG A 290 -6.84 3.98 -44.79
C ARG A 290 -6.60 5.42 -45.25
N ALA A 291 -7.31 6.36 -44.66
CA ALA A 291 -7.05 7.79 -44.79
C ALA A 291 -6.78 8.36 -43.39
N GLU A 292 -5.54 8.79 -43.15
CA GLU A 292 -5.22 9.70 -42.06
C GLU A 292 -6.10 10.96 -42.18
N SER A 293 -6.78 11.32 -41.11
CA SER A 293 -7.54 12.57 -41.00
C SER A 293 -7.73 12.94 -39.51
N PRO A 294 -8.01 14.20 -39.17
CA PRO A 294 -7.05 15.11 -38.58
C PRO A 294 -7.31 15.26 -37.07
N ALA A 295 -6.40 15.92 -36.36
CA ALA A 295 -6.63 16.32 -34.97
C ALA A 295 -8.00 17.02 -34.83
N PRO A 296 -8.83 16.66 -33.83
CA PRO A 296 -10.12 17.32 -33.63
C PRO A 296 -9.89 18.80 -33.30
N PRO A 297 -10.77 19.71 -33.76
CA PRO A 297 -10.63 21.12 -33.46
C PRO A 297 -10.69 21.33 -31.95
N SER A 298 -9.88 22.28 -31.46
CA SER A 298 -9.85 22.69 -30.06
C SER A 298 -11.24 23.18 -29.64
N GLN A 299 -12.05 22.29 -29.06
CA GLN A 299 -13.31 22.67 -28.45
C GLN A 299 -12.98 23.55 -27.24
N THR A 300 -13.69 24.67 -27.14
CA THR A 300 -13.61 25.49 -25.93
C THR A 300 -14.27 24.74 -24.77
N PRO A 301 -13.85 24.96 -23.52
CA PRO A 301 -14.44 24.27 -22.36
C PRO A 301 -15.96 24.40 -22.26
N GLU A 302 -16.53 25.50 -22.77
CA GLU A 302 -17.98 25.75 -22.74
C GLU A 302 -18.78 24.87 -23.72
N GLU A 303 -18.22 24.53 -24.89
CA GLU A 303 -18.87 23.66 -25.88
C GLU A 303 -18.83 22.19 -25.46
N PHE A 304 -17.74 21.78 -24.80
CA PHE A 304 -17.64 20.45 -24.22
C PHE A 304 -18.74 20.20 -23.18
N LEU A 305 -18.95 21.17 -22.28
CA LEU A 305 -19.96 21.09 -21.21
C LEU A 305 -21.40 21.02 -21.76
N ARG A 306 -21.71 21.71 -22.86
CA ARG A 306 -23.05 21.65 -23.48
C ARG A 306 -23.36 20.32 -24.17
N THR A 307 -22.34 19.61 -24.63
CA THR A 307 -22.52 18.39 -25.43
C THR A 307 -22.46 17.13 -24.57
N HIS A 308 -21.86 17.20 -23.38
CA HIS A 308 -21.56 16.02 -22.55
C HIS A 308 -22.11 16.08 -21.11
N VAL A 309 -22.82 17.13 -20.72
CA VAL A 309 -23.38 17.25 -19.36
C VAL A 309 -24.86 17.62 -19.42
N GLU A 310 -25.74 16.67 -19.08
CA GLU A 310 -27.13 16.93 -18.75
C GLU A 310 -27.26 17.20 -17.24
N PHE A 311 -27.85 18.35 -16.89
CA PHE A 311 -28.20 18.65 -15.49
C PHE A 311 -29.63 18.17 -15.22
N VAL A 312 -29.76 17.09 -14.47
CA VAL A 312 -31.05 16.62 -13.94
C VAL A 312 -31.35 17.43 -12.68
N GLY A 313 -32.26 18.41 -12.80
CA GLY A 313 -32.81 19.13 -11.66
C GLY A 313 -33.94 18.32 -11.02
N PHE A 314 -33.81 17.99 -9.73
CA PHE A 314 -34.90 17.44 -8.95
C PHE A 314 -35.83 18.56 -8.50
N SER A 315 -37.12 18.47 -8.85
CA SER A 315 -38.22 19.22 -8.22
C SER A 315 -38.87 18.39 -7.12
#